data_AF-A0A2E1RBM9-F1
#
_entry.id   AF-A0A2E1RBM9-F1
#
_cell.length_a   1.000
_cell.length_b   1.000
_cell.length_c   1.000
_cell.angle_alpha   90.00
_cell.angle_beta   90.00
_cell.angle_gamma   90.00
#
_symmetry.space_group_name_H-M   'P 1'
#
loop_
_entity.id
_entity.type
_entity.pdbx_description
1 polymer ?
#
loop_
_entity_poly.entity_id
_entity_poly.type
_entity_poly.pdbx_seq_one_letter_code
_entity_poly.pdbx_strand_id
1 'polypeptide(L)'
;MSSQYETSSGFTTLLPAPDNLSASGANNTITLTWNTVSGATSYTLYWDNVSGIDSSDTAITSITNDNYTHNNLDNGSTYYYKVAAVNSSGTGTLSSVASALLSANIQGSKTYNAHTYAITSSAMTFAEAKAAAAALGGYLTTVNTKAENTFLTNEFYAAYGNSALWIGANDIATENIWVWDNGTTSGDNGVTDNICGTGCNPKSLAEWPDGTRKWNWSGSGEPNNAGNEDCANITRSDGTWNDLRCSRNQYGIIEFD
;
A
#
# COMPACT_ATOMS: atom_id res chain seq x y z
N MET A 1 33.97 22.39 -59.21
CA MET A 1 32.62 22.06 -58.73
C MET A 1 32.72 21.74 -57.25
N SER A 2 32.23 22.62 -56.39
CA SER A 2 32.10 22.36 -54.96
C SER A 2 30.61 22.22 -54.67
N SER A 3 30.19 21.09 -54.11
CA SER A 3 28.83 20.86 -53.61
C SER A 3 28.97 19.91 -52.42
N GLN A 4 29.17 20.50 -51.24
CA GLN A 4 28.19 20.55 -50.14
C GLN A 4 27.99 19.20 -49.45
N TYR A 5 28.62 19.07 -48.27
CA TYR A 5 28.25 18.10 -47.24
C TYR A 5 26.92 18.55 -46.64
N GLU A 6 25.86 17.75 -46.80
CA GLU A 6 24.66 17.91 -45.97
C GLU A 6 24.93 17.33 -44.58
N THR A 7 24.91 18.19 -43.57
CA THR A 7 24.87 17.77 -42.17
C THR A 7 23.44 17.42 -41.81
N SER A 8 23.15 16.12 -41.65
CA SER A 8 21.92 15.65 -41.01
C SER A 8 21.90 16.15 -39.56
N SER A 9 21.08 17.17 -39.29
CA SER A 9 20.80 17.62 -37.92
C SER A 9 19.88 16.60 -37.28
N GLY A 10 20.45 15.67 -36.52
CA GLY A 10 19.68 14.78 -35.68
C GLY A 10 18.96 15.61 -34.62
N PHE A 11 17.63 15.68 -34.68
CA PHE A 11 16.84 16.26 -33.61
C PHE A 11 17.04 15.41 -32.35
N THR A 12 17.73 15.96 -31.36
CA THR A 12 17.94 15.33 -30.05
C THR A 12 16.68 15.54 -29.20
N THR A 13 15.84 14.52 -29.06
CA THR A 13 14.60 14.62 -28.27
C THR A 13 14.85 14.26 -26.81
N LEU A 14 14.26 15.05 -25.91
CA LEU A 14 14.17 14.71 -24.49
C LEU A 14 13.24 13.52 -24.30
N LEU A 15 13.48 12.74 -23.25
CA LEU A 15 12.68 11.56 -22.93
C LEU A 15 11.38 11.94 -22.20
N PRO A 16 10.32 11.12 -22.34
CA PRO A 16 9.12 11.27 -21.54
C PRO A 16 9.39 10.95 -20.06
N ALA A 17 8.45 11.33 -19.21
CA ALA A 17 8.48 11.01 -17.80
C ALA A 17 8.39 9.49 -17.56
N PRO A 18 9.10 8.93 -16.59
CA PRO A 18 8.83 7.58 -16.11
C PRO A 18 7.42 7.48 -15.51
N ASP A 19 6.67 6.47 -15.93
CA ASP A 19 5.36 6.15 -15.36
C ASP A 19 5.47 5.30 -14.09
N ASN A 20 4.39 5.25 -13.31
CA ASN A 20 4.27 4.40 -12.11
C ASN A 20 5.40 4.59 -11.09
N LEU A 21 5.89 5.83 -10.90
CA LEU A 21 6.74 6.11 -9.76
C LEU A 21 5.98 5.78 -8.47
N SER A 22 6.56 4.89 -7.66
CA SER A 22 6.04 4.53 -6.34
C SER A 22 7.12 4.69 -5.29
N ALA A 23 6.71 5.01 -4.07
CA ALA A 23 7.59 5.16 -2.91
C ALA A 23 7.04 4.30 -1.76
N SER A 24 7.89 3.47 -1.16
CA SER A 24 7.57 2.65 0.01
C SER A 24 8.47 3.03 1.17
N GLY A 25 7.87 3.53 2.25
CA GLY A 25 8.58 3.94 3.45
C GLY A 25 8.75 2.81 4.45
N ALA A 26 9.90 2.80 5.12
CA ALA A 26 10.24 1.89 6.22
C ALA A 26 11.21 2.60 7.18
N ASN A 27 11.77 1.88 8.15
CA ASN A 27 12.69 2.47 9.12
C ASN A 27 13.90 3.15 8.44
N ASN A 28 13.98 4.48 8.53
CA ASN A 28 15.04 5.33 7.97
C ASN A 28 15.33 5.17 6.47
N THR A 29 14.40 4.59 5.71
CA THR A 29 14.63 4.28 4.29
C THR A 29 13.35 4.37 3.45
N ILE A 30 13.49 4.87 2.22
CA ILE A 30 12.46 4.81 1.18
C ILE A 30 13.00 3.99 0.02
N THR A 31 12.24 2.98 -0.39
CA THR A 31 12.48 2.29 -1.65
C THR A 31 11.55 2.85 -2.72
N LEU A 32 12.12 3.25 -3.85
CA LEU A 32 11.43 3.78 -5.01
C LEU A 32 11.56 2.85 -6.20
N THR A 33 10.49 2.76 -6.99
CA THR A 33 10.47 2.04 -8.26
C THR A 33 9.67 2.84 -9.29
N TRP A 34 10.00 2.69 -10.57
CA TRP A 34 9.27 3.28 -11.70
C TRP A 34 9.38 2.40 -12.94
N ASN A 35 8.59 2.67 -13.97
CA ASN A 35 8.73 1.97 -15.24
C ASN A 35 9.99 2.42 -16.00
N THR A 36 10.74 1.46 -16.56
CA THR A 36 11.89 1.77 -17.42
C THR A 36 11.46 2.59 -18.65
N VAL A 37 12.17 3.68 -18.94
CA VAL A 37 11.98 4.52 -20.13
C VAL A 37 12.96 4.10 -21.23
N SER A 38 12.44 3.73 -22.40
CA SER A 38 13.27 3.32 -23.54
C SER A 38 14.18 4.48 -24.00
N GLY A 39 15.46 4.18 -24.20
CA GLY A 39 16.48 5.18 -24.56
C GLY A 39 17.05 5.98 -23.38
N ALA A 40 16.60 5.74 -22.15
CA ALA A 40 17.23 6.29 -20.95
C ALA A 40 18.61 5.67 -20.72
N THR A 41 19.60 6.51 -20.46
CA THR A 41 20.94 6.10 -20.00
C THR A 41 21.06 6.18 -18.48
N SER A 42 20.24 7.00 -17.84
CA SER A 42 20.11 7.10 -16.38
C SER A 42 18.81 7.81 -16.00
N TYR A 43 18.57 7.96 -14.71
CA TYR A 43 17.49 8.74 -14.13
C TYR A 43 18.06 9.76 -13.13
N THR A 44 17.34 10.87 -13.00
CA THR A 44 17.51 11.84 -11.90
C THR A 44 16.25 11.85 -11.07
N LEU A 45 16.42 11.72 -9.76
CA LEU A 45 15.35 11.68 -8.79
C LEU A 45 15.44 12.93 -7.91
N TYR A 46 14.35 13.68 -7.86
CA TYR A 46 14.20 14.92 -7.10
C TYR A 46 13.35 14.65 -5.87
N TRP A 47 13.74 15.19 -4.73
CA TRP A 47 13.06 14.92 -3.46
C TRP A 47 13.16 16.07 -2.46
N ASP A 48 12.17 16.10 -1.57
CA ASP A 48 12.14 16.94 -0.37
C ASP A 48 11.17 16.31 0.67
N ASN A 49 11.19 16.80 1.90
CA ASN A 49 10.17 16.50 2.92
C ASN A 49 9.06 17.57 2.98
N VAL A 50 9.07 18.52 2.03
CA VAL A 50 8.00 19.49 1.78
C VAL A 50 7.29 19.12 0.49
N SER A 51 5.96 19.23 0.46
CA SER A 51 5.17 18.93 -0.74
C SER A 51 5.37 20.00 -1.83
N GLY A 52 5.01 19.64 -3.07
CA GLY A 52 5.08 20.58 -4.20
C GLY A 52 6.41 20.58 -4.97
N ILE A 53 7.24 19.54 -4.78
CA ILE A 53 8.57 19.44 -5.37
C ILE A 53 8.61 19.57 -6.90
N ASP A 54 9.72 20.06 -7.43
CA ASP A 54 10.06 20.18 -8.85
C ASP A 54 11.56 19.89 -9.12
N SER A 55 12.05 20.30 -10.29
CA SER A 55 13.42 20.04 -10.73
C SER A 55 14.49 20.91 -10.05
N SER A 56 14.11 21.83 -9.17
CA SER A 56 15.01 22.69 -8.39
C SER A 56 15.35 22.15 -7.00
N ASP A 57 14.62 21.12 -6.55
CA ASP A 57 14.85 20.47 -5.25
C ASP A 57 16.06 19.53 -5.26
N THR A 58 16.31 18.90 -4.11
CA THR A 58 17.46 18.01 -3.92
C THR A 58 17.42 16.87 -4.92
N ALA A 59 18.53 16.68 -5.65
CA ALA A 59 18.62 15.70 -6.72
C ALA A 59 19.59 14.56 -6.38
N ILE A 60 19.19 13.34 -6.72
CA ILE A 60 20.01 12.15 -6.78
C ILE A 60 20.15 11.78 -8.26
N THR A 61 21.36 11.91 -8.81
CA THR A 61 21.63 11.75 -10.24
C THR A 61 22.28 10.40 -10.55
N SER A 62 22.36 10.07 -11.84
CA SER A 62 23.12 8.93 -12.35
C SER A 62 22.61 7.56 -11.88
N ILE A 63 21.31 7.45 -11.60
CA ILE A 63 20.67 6.18 -11.25
C ILE A 63 20.50 5.38 -12.54
N THR A 64 21.08 4.19 -12.64
CA THR A 64 21.05 3.37 -13.87
C THR A 64 19.96 2.31 -13.89
N ASN A 65 19.37 2.01 -12.73
CA ASN A 65 18.27 1.07 -12.60
C ASN A 65 16.93 1.82 -12.58
N ASP A 66 15.83 1.07 -12.67
CA ASP A 66 14.45 1.54 -12.53
C ASP A 66 13.96 1.56 -11.07
N ASN A 67 14.91 1.62 -10.14
CA ASN A 67 14.69 1.63 -8.70
C ASN A 67 15.82 2.36 -7.97
N TYR A 68 15.51 2.82 -6.76
CA TYR A 68 16.47 3.45 -5.87
C TYR A 68 16.06 3.29 -4.39
N THR A 69 17.03 3.01 -3.52
CA THR A 69 16.82 3.00 -2.06
C THR A 69 17.48 4.22 -1.44
N HIS A 70 16.67 5.15 -0.94
CA HIS A 70 17.11 6.35 -0.27
C HIS A 70 17.20 6.10 1.23
N ASN A 71 18.42 6.06 1.77
CA ASN A 71 18.71 5.71 3.16
C ASN A 71 19.06 6.94 4.02
N ASN A 72 19.15 6.73 5.33
CA ASN A 72 19.53 7.74 6.33
C ASN A 72 18.54 8.91 6.41
N LEU A 73 17.26 8.60 6.23
CA LEU A 73 16.16 9.55 6.35
C LEU A 73 15.60 9.57 7.77
N ASP A 74 14.96 10.67 8.14
CA ASP A 74 14.35 10.83 9.46
C ASP A 74 12.97 10.18 9.50
N ASN A 75 12.74 9.36 10.54
CA ASN A 75 11.41 8.81 10.78
C ASN A 75 10.43 9.89 11.24
N GLY A 76 9.14 9.68 10.98
CA GLY A 76 8.05 10.58 11.33
C GLY A 76 7.74 11.66 10.29
N SER A 77 8.45 11.67 9.15
CA SER A 77 8.23 12.61 8.06
C SER A 77 7.67 11.92 6.81
N THR A 78 6.89 12.66 6.02
CA THR A 78 6.55 12.29 4.65
C THR A 78 7.57 12.89 3.70
N TYR A 79 8.09 12.08 2.79
CA TYR A 79 8.99 12.53 1.73
C TYR A 79 8.30 12.43 0.38
N TYR A 80 8.59 13.38 -0.49
CA TYR A 80 8.01 13.52 -1.82
C TYR A 80 9.08 13.30 -2.87
N TYR A 81 8.72 12.66 -3.98
CA TYR A 81 9.63 12.27 -5.03
C TYR A 81 9.06 12.49 -6.43
N LYS A 82 9.93 12.93 -7.34
CA LYS A 82 9.70 12.92 -8.78
C LYS A 82 10.93 12.35 -9.47
N VAL A 83 10.74 11.65 -10.58
CA VAL A 83 11.85 11.09 -11.36
C VAL A 83 11.77 11.58 -12.80
N ALA A 84 12.93 11.80 -13.43
CA ALA A 84 13.06 12.09 -14.85
C ALA A 84 14.09 11.16 -15.49
N ALA A 85 13.79 10.68 -16.70
CA ALA A 85 14.72 9.93 -17.51
C ALA A 85 15.75 10.86 -18.16
N VAL A 86 16.99 10.40 -18.32
CA VAL A 86 18.11 11.16 -18.88
C VAL A 86 18.69 10.41 -20.07
N ASN A 87 18.98 11.12 -21.15
CA ASN A 87 19.75 10.62 -22.29
C ASN A 87 20.78 11.67 -22.76
N SER A 88 21.38 11.47 -23.94
CA SER A 88 22.34 12.42 -24.52
C SER A 88 21.74 13.79 -24.86
N SER A 89 20.42 13.90 -24.95
CA SER A 89 19.70 15.17 -25.17
C SER A 89 19.51 15.95 -23.85
N GLY A 90 19.71 15.31 -22.70
CA GLY A 90 19.53 15.89 -21.36
C GLY A 90 18.46 15.19 -20.52
N THR A 91 18.00 15.89 -19.48
CA THR A 91 16.97 15.43 -18.55
C THR A 91 15.57 15.68 -19.14
N GLY A 92 14.75 14.63 -19.17
CA GLY A 92 13.38 14.65 -19.67
C GLY A 92 12.37 15.31 -18.73
N THR A 93 11.09 15.11 -19.02
CA THR A 93 9.98 15.60 -18.18
C THR A 93 9.88 14.83 -16.86
N LEU A 94 9.43 15.49 -15.79
CA LEU A 94 9.21 14.86 -14.47
C LEU A 94 7.97 13.95 -14.46
N SER A 95 8.04 12.87 -13.70
CA SER A 95 6.91 12.01 -13.35
C SER A 95 5.84 12.74 -12.53
N SER A 96 4.70 12.07 -12.35
CA SER A 96 3.81 12.37 -11.22
C SER A 96 4.56 12.23 -9.90
N VAL A 97 4.11 12.96 -8.88
CA VAL A 97 4.69 12.87 -7.54
C VAL A 97 4.35 11.52 -6.91
N ALA A 98 5.32 10.92 -6.24
CA ALA A 98 5.12 9.84 -5.28
C ALA A 98 5.50 10.33 -3.89
N SER A 99 4.91 9.75 -2.85
CA SER A 99 5.25 10.06 -1.47
C SER A 99 5.20 8.84 -0.58
N ALA A 100 5.97 8.86 0.51
CA ALA A 100 5.89 7.83 1.54
C ALA A 100 6.08 8.44 2.93
N LEU A 101 5.26 7.97 3.88
CA LEU A 101 5.48 8.18 5.30
C LEU A 101 6.62 7.29 5.77
N LEU A 102 7.53 7.84 6.58
CA LEU A 102 8.62 7.10 7.19
C LEU A 102 8.35 6.79 8.64
N SER A 103 8.53 5.52 9.02
CA SER A 103 8.37 5.11 10.41
C SER A 103 9.13 3.83 10.71
N ALA A 104 9.71 3.77 11.92
CA ALA A 104 10.29 2.53 12.45
C ALA A 104 9.23 1.45 12.73
N ASN A 105 7.96 1.86 12.82
CA ASN A 105 6.83 0.99 13.13
C ASN A 105 6.21 0.36 11.87
N ILE A 106 6.74 0.62 10.68
CA ILE A 106 6.30 -0.01 9.43
C ILE A 106 7.44 -0.68 8.69
N GLN A 107 7.15 -1.78 7.98
CA GLN A 107 8.12 -2.46 7.11
C GLN A 107 8.04 -2.01 5.65
N GLY A 108 6.90 -1.46 5.24
CA GLY A 108 6.68 -1.00 3.88
C GLY A 108 5.29 -0.40 3.71
N SER A 109 5.11 0.35 2.62
CA SER A 109 3.85 0.99 2.27
C SER A 109 3.53 0.87 0.78
N LYS A 110 2.25 0.94 0.44
CA LYS A 110 1.72 0.89 -0.92
C LYS A 110 0.54 1.84 -1.06
N THR A 111 0.41 2.49 -2.21
CA THR A 111 -0.74 3.35 -2.50
C THR A 111 -1.71 2.63 -3.43
N TYR A 112 -3.00 2.71 -3.13
CA TYR A 112 -4.08 2.19 -3.97
C TYR A 112 -5.32 3.06 -3.84
N ASN A 113 -5.92 3.44 -4.98
CA ASN A 113 -7.10 4.31 -5.04
C ASN A 113 -7.02 5.57 -4.17
N ALA A 114 -5.88 6.27 -4.19
CA ALA A 114 -5.58 7.46 -3.39
C ALA A 114 -5.39 7.25 -1.88
N HIS A 115 -5.55 6.03 -1.36
CA HIS A 115 -5.20 5.69 0.01
C HIS A 115 -3.78 5.15 0.10
N THR A 116 -3.10 5.39 1.21
CA THR A 116 -1.82 4.75 1.52
C THR A 116 -2.05 3.65 2.55
N TYR A 117 -1.47 2.50 2.30
CA TYR A 117 -1.51 1.35 3.19
C TYR A 117 -0.09 1.04 3.64
N ALA A 118 0.09 0.68 4.91
CA ALA A 118 1.36 0.21 5.43
C ALA A 118 1.16 -1.04 6.28
N ILE A 119 2.23 -1.79 6.50
CA ILE A 119 2.21 -2.94 7.40
C ILE A 119 3.07 -2.67 8.62
N THR A 120 2.61 -3.11 9.79
CA THR A 120 3.38 -2.98 11.04
C THR A 120 4.74 -3.65 10.93
N SER A 121 5.74 -3.15 11.66
CA SER A 121 7.09 -3.69 11.61
C SER A 121 7.30 -5.00 12.37
N SER A 122 6.28 -5.46 13.09
CA SER A 122 6.24 -6.75 13.76
C SER A 122 4.81 -7.26 13.88
N ALA A 123 4.66 -8.56 14.15
CA ALA A 123 3.39 -9.15 14.53
C ALA A 123 3.05 -8.77 15.98
N MET A 124 1.82 -8.34 16.21
CA MET A 124 1.34 -7.80 17.48
C MET A 124 -0.15 -8.11 17.69
N THR A 125 -0.66 -7.91 18.90
CA THR A 125 -2.09 -8.07 19.19
C THR A 125 -2.92 -7.05 18.41
N PHE A 126 -4.22 -7.32 18.26
CA PHE A 126 -5.12 -6.38 17.56
C PHE A 126 -5.10 -4.98 18.20
N ALA A 127 -5.09 -4.92 19.54
CA ALA A 127 -5.04 -3.67 20.29
C ALA A 127 -3.73 -2.91 20.09
N GLU A 128 -2.59 -3.60 20.04
CA GLU A 128 -1.30 -3.00 19.73
C GLU A 128 -1.24 -2.49 18.28
N ALA A 129 -1.80 -3.25 17.34
CA ALA A 129 -1.85 -2.85 15.93
C ALA A 129 -2.72 -1.61 15.73
N LYS A 130 -3.89 -1.55 16.39
CA LYS A 130 -4.73 -0.36 16.46
C LYS A 130 -3.97 0.85 17.03
N ALA A 131 -3.25 0.67 18.13
CA ALA A 131 -2.48 1.75 18.74
C ALA A 131 -1.33 2.22 17.85
N ALA A 132 -0.65 1.30 17.17
CA ALA A 132 0.40 1.61 16.21
C ALA A 132 -0.13 2.38 15.00
N ALA A 133 -1.29 1.98 14.48
CA ALA A 133 -1.99 2.70 13.40
C ALA A 133 -2.31 4.15 13.82
N ALA A 134 -2.96 4.31 14.98
CA ALA A 134 -3.34 5.62 15.50
C ALA A 134 -2.13 6.54 15.75
N ALA A 135 -1.00 5.98 16.22
CA ALA A 135 0.23 6.73 16.44
C ALA A 135 0.85 7.30 15.14
N LEU A 136 0.51 6.73 13.99
CA LEU A 136 0.93 7.21 12.67
C LEU A 136 -0.13 8.11 12.01
N GLY A 137 -1.25 8.38 12.69
CA GLY A 137 -2.38 9.12 12.13
C GLY A 137 -3.29 8.30 11.21
N GLY A 138 -3.13 6.97 11.20
CA GLY A 138 -3.98 6.05 10.43
C GLY A 138 -4.88 5.20 11.33
N TYR A 139 -5.47 4.16 10.75
CA TYR A 139 -6.30 3.17 11.44
C TYR A 139 -6.07 1.77 10.86
N LEU A 140 -6.48 0.71 11.57
CA LEU A 140 -6.48 -0.64 10.98
C LEU A 140 -7.45 -0.68 9.80
N THR A 141 -6.96 -1.11 8.65
CA THR A 141 -7.61 -0.90 7.36
C THR A 141 -9.06 -1.37 7.32
N THR A 142 -9.88 -0.56 6.66
CA THR A 142 -11.22 -0.92 6.21
C THR A 142 -11.12 -1.63 4.87
N VAL A 143 -12.09 -2.47 4.55
CA VAL A 143 -12.09 -3.15 3.24
C VAL A 143 -13.45 -2.91 2.58
N ASN A 144 -13.47 -1.91 1.72
CA ASN A 144 -14.64 -1.36 1.06
C ASN A 144 -14.98 -2.11 -0.23
N THR A 145 -13.98 -2.66 -0.93
CA THR A 145 -14.19 -3.34 -2.21
C THR A 145 -13.46 -4.67 -2.32
N LYS A 146 -13.96 -5.54 -3.22
CA LYS A 146 -13.24 -6.78 -3.57
C LYS A 146 -11.86 -6.49 -4.14
N ALA A 147 -11.74 -5.44 -4.95
CA ALA A 147 -10.49 -5.07 -5.61
C ALA A 147 -9.43 -4.63 -4.57
N GLU A 148 -9.84 -3.86 -3.57
CA GLU A 148 -9.03 -3.50 -2.41
C GLU A 148 -8.64 -4.73 -1.59
N ASN A 149 -9.59 -5.63 -1.27
CA ASN A 149 -9.27 -6.89 -0.58
C ASN A 149 -8.21 -7.70 -1.32
N THR A 150 -8.33 -7.80 -2.65
CA THR A 150 -7.35 -8.47 -3.51
C THR A 150 -6.00 -7.76 -3.52
N PHE A 151 -5.99 -6.43 -3.58
CA PHE A 151 -4.77 -5.62 -3.47
C PHE A 151 -4.07 -5.87 -2.13
N LEU A 152 -4.79 -5.80 -1.01
CA LEU A 152 -4.25 -6.04 0.33
C LEU A 152 -3.65 -7.46 0.45
N THR A 153 -4.35 -8.46 -0.09
CA THR A 153 -3.88 -9.85 -0.10
C THR A 153 -2.60 -10.01 -0.92
N ASN A 154 -2.52 -9.42 -2.10
CA ASN A 154 -1.37 -9.57 -2.98
C ASN A 154 -0.14 -8.80 -2.46
N GLU A 155 -0.33 -7.56 -2.03
CA GLU A 155 0.77 -6.69 -1.66
C GLU A 155 1.27 -6.89 -0.23
N PHE A 156 0.42 -7.39 0.68
CA PHE A 156 0.79 -7.57 2.08
C PHE A 156 0.76 -9.02 2.55
N TYR A 157 -0.22 -9.85 2.15
CA TYR A 157 -0.23 -11.22 2.65
C TYR A 157 0.88 -12.04 1.98
N ALA A 158 0.95 -12.00 0.65
CA ALA A 158 1.97 -12.74 -0.10
C ALA A 158 3.39 -12.18 0.12
N ALA A 159 3.54 -10.85 0.14
CA ALA A 159 4.86 -10.22 0.26
C ALA A 159 5.53 -10.43 1.63
N TYR A 160 4.73 -10.65 2.68
CA TYR A 160 5.23 -10.82 4.06
C TYR A 160 5.12 -12.27 4.54
N GLY A 161 5.44 -13.20 3.63
CA GLY A 161 5.64 -14.61 3.94
C GLY A 161 4.36 -15.39 4.21
N ASN A 162 3.22 -14.96 3.64
CA ASN A 162 1.90 -15.55 3.91
C ASN A 162 1.50 -15.48 5.39
N SER A 163 1.97 -14.43 6.08
CA SER A 163 1.60 -14.15 7.46
C SER A 163 0.20 -13.57 7.51
N ALA A 164 -0.61 -13.99 8.48
CA ALA A 164 -1.94 -13.45 8.67
C ALA A 164 -1.91 -11.96 9.03
N LEU A 165 -2.92 -11.23 8.58
CA LEU A 165 -2.96 -9.77 8.63
C LEU A 165 -4.21 -9.28 9.34
N TRP A 166 -4.07 -8.57 10.46
CA TRP A 166 -5.17 -7.84 11.07
C TRP A 166 -5.71 -6.78 10.11
N ILE A 167 -7.03 -6.79 9.95
CA ILE A 167 -7.84 -5.74 9.34
C ILE A 167 -8.73 -5.13 10.43
N GLY A 168 -9.37 -3.99 10.19
CA GLY A 168 -10.11 -3.26 11.23
C GLY A 168 -11.42 -3.91 11.70
N ALA A 169 -11.87 -5.02 11.09
CA ALA A 169 -13.14 -5.66 11.44
C ALA A 169 -13.06 -6.43 12.77
N ASN A 170 -14.04 -6.23 13.65
CA ASN A 170 -14.12 -6.88 14.97
C ASN A 170 -15.56 -6.89 15.50
N ASP A 171 -15.87 -7.78 16.45
CA ASP A 171 -17.14 -7.79 17.21
C ASP A 171 -16.94 -7.76 18.74
N ILE A 172 -15.78 -7.26 19.18
CA ILE A 172 -15.34 -7.14 20.59
C ILE A 172 -16.41 -6.55 21.50
N ALA A 173 -17.14 -5.53 21.02
CA ALA A 173 -18.13 -4.81 21.82
C ALA A 173 -19.44 -5.59 21.99
N THR A 174 -19.84 -6.36 20.97
CA THR A 174 -21.06 -7.15 20.99
C THR A 174 -20.91 -8.33 20.04
N GLU A 175 -20.75 -9.50 20.63
CA GLU A 175 -20.68 -10.80 19.97
C GLU A 175 -21.68 -10.95 18.80
N ASN A 176 -21.18 -11.39 17.64
CA ASN A 176 -21.88 -11.51 16.35
C ASN A 176 -22.27 -10.18 15.67
N ILE A 177 -21.91 -9.03 16.23
CA ILE A 177 -22.12 -7.72 15.62
C ILE A 177 -20.76 -7.15 15.18
N TRP A 178 -20.38 -7.49 13.96
CA TRP A 178 -19.11 -7.06 13.37
C TRP A 178 -19.17 -5.61 12.91
N VAL A 179 -18.15 -4.83 13.30
CA VAL A 179 -17.97 -3.42 12.96
C VAL A 179 -16.54 -3.15 12.51
N TRP A 180 -16.33 -2.06 11.77
CA TRP A 180 -15.01 -1.50 11.55
C TRP A 180 -14.57 -0.72 12.80
N ASP A 181 -13.34 -0.95 13.26
CA ASP A 181 -12.81 -0.37 14.51
C ASP A 181 -12.74 1.17 14.50
N ASN A 182 -12.49 1.77 13.33
CA ASN A 182 -12.51 3.22 13.14
C ASN A 182 -13.94 3.81 13.04
N GLY A 183 -14.97 2.96 13.01
CA GLY A 183 -16.37 3.34 12.92
C GLY A 183 -16.83 3.81 11.54
N THR A 184 -16.03 3.65 10.49
CA THR A 184 -16.44 4.08 9.15
C THR A 184 -17.59 3.22 8.61
N THR A 185 -18.51 3.90 7.95
CA THR A 185 -19.53 3.28 7.10
C THR A 185 -19.42 3.87 5.71
N SER A 186 -19.34 3.07 4.66
CA SER A 186 -19.02 3.59 3.32
C SER A 186 -20.24 4.14 2.56
N GLY A 187 -21.44 4.07 3.14
CA GLY A 187 -22.66 4.61 2.52
C GLY A 187 -23.03 3.90 1.21
N ASP A 188 -22.46 2.73 0.95
CA ASP A 188 -22.59 1.95 -0.28
C ASP A 188 -23.79 1.00 -0.28
N ASN A 189 -24.89 1.42 0.38
CA ASN A 189 -26.05 0.59 0.70
C ASN A 189 -25.71 -0.68 1.51
N GLY A 190 -24.62 -0.64 2.29
CA GLY A 190 -24.25 -1.68 3.23
C GLY A 190 -23.47 -2.84 2.61
N VAL A 191 -22.81 -2.66 1.46
CA VAL A 191 -21.91 -3.68 0.91
C VAL A 191 -20.63 -3.76 1.74
N THR A 192 -20.01 -2.63 2.07
CA THR A 192 -18.84 -2.55 2.96
C THR A 192 -19.23 -2.84 4.40
N ASP A 193 -20.38 -2.32 4.82
CA ASP A 193 -20.83 -2.35 6.22
C ASP A 193 -21.45 -3.70 6.59
N ASN A 194 -21.84 -4.51 5.59
CA ASN A 194 -22.22 -5.90 5.80
C ASN A 194 -20.96 -6.78 5.94
N ILE A 195 -20.28 -6.64 7.08
CA ILE A 195 -19.04 -7.35 7.37
C ILE A 195 -19.31 -8.85 7.49
N CYS A 196 -20.31 -9.26 8.28
CA CYS A 196 -20.59 -10.68 8.57
C CYS A 196 -21.90 -11.22 7.99
N GLY A 197 -22.73 -10.41 7.33
CA GLY A 197 -23.95 -10.94 6.73
C GLY A 197 -24.95 -11.40 7.78
N THR A 198 -25.65 -12.46 7.41
CA THR A 198 -26.38 -13.30 8.36
C THR A 198 -25.54 -14.54 8.68
N GLY A 199 -25.75 -15.13 9.86
CA GLY A 199 -25.08 -16.37 10.24
C GLY A 199 -23.66 -16.19 10.79
N CYS A 200 -23.34 -14.99 11.30
CA CYS A 200 -22.03 -14.56 11.79
C CYS A 200 -21.36 -15.49 12.83
N ASN A 201 -22.08 -16.49 13.34
CA ASN A 201 -21.53 -17.69 13.96
C ASN A 201 -22.42 -18.91 13.62
N PRO A 202 -21.90 -20.01 13.05
CA PRO A 202 -20.48 -20.26 12.74
C PRO A 202 -20.08 -19.92 11.29
N LYS A 203 -20.98 -19.41 10.44
CA LYS A 203 -20.75 -19.28 9.00
C LYS A 203 -21.43 -18.04 8.43
N SER A 204 -20.64 -16.99 8.21
CA SER A 204 -21.10 -15.78 7.52
C SER A 204 -21.57 -16.07 6.10
N LEU A 205 -22.65 -15.41 5.70
CA LEU A 205 -23.13 -15.33 4.32
C LEU A 205 -22.75 -14.01 3.64
N ALA A 206 -21.79 -13.25 4.19
CA ALA A 206 -21.33 -12.02 3.56
C ALA A 206 -20.57 -12.32 2.27
N GLU A 207 -21.01 -11.67 1.20
CA GLU A 207 -20.43 -11.77 -0.14
C GLU A 207 -20.05 -10.38 -0.64
N TRP A 208 -19.05 -10.36 -1.51
CA TRP A 208 -18.76 -9.23 -2.38
C TRP A 208 -19.82 -9.13 -3.50
N PRO A 209 -19.94 -8.00 -4.21
CA PRO A 209 -20.90 -7.85 -5.31
C PRO A 209 -20.78 -8.87 -6.45
N ASP A 210 -19.61 -9.50 -6.59
CA ASP A 210 -19.36 -10.57 -7.56
C ASP A 210 -19.84 -11.97 -7.09
N GLY A 211 -20.45 -12.06 -5.90
CA GLY A 211 -20.90 -13.30 -5.28
C GLY A 211 -19.79 -14.12 -4.60
N THR A 212 -18.55 -13.64 -4.59
CA THR A 212 -17.48 -14.30 -3.83
C THR A 212 -17.60 -13.99 -2.35
N ARG A 213 -17.26 -14.96 -1.49
CA ARG A 213 -17.39 -14.81 -0.03
C ARG A 213 -16.32 -13.88 0.53
N LYS A 214 -16.68 -13.13 1.58
CA LYS A 214 -15.73 -12.42 2.43
C LYS A 214 -15.01 -13.38 3.38
N TRP A 215 -15.76 -14.30 4.01
CA TRP A 215 -15.25 -15.22 5.02
C TRP A 215 -14.95 -16.61 4.46
N ASN A 216 -13.92 -17.26 4.99
CA ASN A 216 -13.53 -18.60 4.58
C ASN A 216 -14.62 -19.62 4.96
N TRP A 217 -15.02 -20.47 4.01
CA TRP A 217 -16.05 -21.50 4.24
C TRP A 217 -15.51 -22.93 4.35
N SER A 218 -14.19 -23.09 4.28
CA SER A 218 -13.54 -24.38 4.45
C SER A 218 -13.77 -24.91 5.87
N GLY A 219 -14.06 -26.21 6.03
CA GLY A 219 -14.23 -26.82 7.34
C GLY A 219 -15.44 -26.28 8.13
N SER A 220 -15.20 -25.79 9.35
CA SER A 220 -16.21 -25.15 10.21
C SER A 220 -16.77 -23.85 9.63
N GLY A 221 -16.09 -23.27 8.64
CA GLY A 221 -16.37 -21.94 8.08
C GLY A 221 -16.07 -20.82 9.09
N GLU A 222 -16.19 -19.57 8.65
CA GLU A 222 -15.87 -18.37 9.43
C GLU A 222 -16.98 -17.29 9.30
N PRO A 223 -17.15 -16.38 10.26
CA PRO A 223 -16.55 -16.44 11.60
C PRO A 223 -17.15 -17.60 12.40
N ASN A 224 -16.32 -18.39 13.08
CA ASN A 224 -16.79 -19.53 13.88
C ASN A 224 -16.75 -19.31 15.40
N ASN A 225 -16.22 -18.17 15.82
CA ASN A 225 -16.04 -17.79 17.21
C ASN A 225 -15.36 -18.90 18.06
N ALA A 226 -14.35 -19.58 17.50
CA ALA A 226 -13.71 -20.72 18.14
C ALA A 226 -12.92 -20.32 19.40
N GLY A 227 -13.62 -20.33 20.52
CA GLY A 227 -13.06 -19.93 21.81
C GLY A 227 -12.87 -18.42 21.91
N ASN A 228 -13.92 -17.67 21.55
CA ASN A 228 -14.03 -16.22 21.74
C ASN A 228 -13.09 -15.42 20.82
N GLU A 229 -13.30 -15.58 19.52
CA GLU A 229 -12.50 -15.00 18.46
C GLU A 229 -13.18 -13.77 17.87
N ASP A 230 -12.72 -12.59 18.27
CA ASP A 230 -13.50 -11.36 18.05
C ASP A 230 -12.85 -10.39 17.03
N CYS A 231 -11.77 -10.80 16.36
CA CYS A 231 -10.97 -9.94 15.49
C CYS A 231 -10.72 -10.60 14.11
N ALA A 232 -10.98 -9.86 13.02
CA ALA A 232 -10.84 -10.38 11.67
C ALA A 232 -9.41 -10.22 11.13
N ASN A 233 -8.98 -11.20 10.36
CA ASN A 233 -7.74 -11.15 9.59
C ASN A 233 -7.88 -11.76 8.20
N ILE A 234 -6.97 -11.35 7.30
CA ILE A 234 -6.71 -12.04 6.04
C ILE A 234 -5.66 -13.12 6.32
N THR A 235 -6.01 -14.39 6.12
CA THR A 235 -5.13 -15.56 6.42
C THR A 235 -4.82 -16.43 5.22
N ARG A 236 -5.35 -16.08 4.03
CA ARG A 236 -5.34 -16.96 2.86
C ARG A 236 -5.02 -16.17 1.61
N SER A 237 -4.41 -16.87 0.65
CA SER A 237 -4.06 -16.30 -0.66
C SER A 237 -5.27 -16.00 -1.54
N ASP A 238 -6.45 -16.55 -1.23
CA ASP A 238 -7.72 -16.18 -1.88
C ASP A 238 -8.36 -14.90 -1.30
N GLY A 239 -7.73 -14.33 -0.26
CA GLY A 239 -8.16 -13.11 0.40
C GLY A 239 -9.38 -13.29 1.30
N THR A 240 -9.80 -14.52 1.60
CA THR A 240 -10.91 -14.77 2.54
C THR A 240 -10.47 -14.53 3.98
N TRP A 241 -11.42 -14.06 4.78
CA TRP A 241 -11.22 -13.67 6.17
C TRP A 241 -11.45 -14.81 7.14
N ASN A 242 -10.85 -14.67 8.30
CA ASN A 242 -10.98 -15.54 9.46
C ASN A 242 -11.10 -14.68 10.72
N ASP A 243 -11.90 -15.09 11.69
CA ASP A 243 -11.91 -14.50 13.02
C ASP A 243 -10.88 -15.21 13.89
N LEU A 244 -10.21 -14.45 14.73
CA LEU A 244 -9.16 -14.97 15.58
C LEU A 244 -9.18 -14.22 16.90
N ARG A 245 -8.79 -14.90 17.99
CA ARG A 245 -8.59 -14.22 19.28
C ARG A 245 -7.70 -12.99 19.10
N CYS A 246 -8.21 -11.84 19.52
CA CYS A 246 -7.54 -10.53 19.41
C CYS A 246 -6.16 -10.47 20.11
N SER A 247 -5.89 -11.39 21.04
CA SER A 247 -4.62 -11.55 21.75
C SER A 247 -3.55 -12.34 20.98
N ARG A 248 -3.86 -12.84 19.78
CA ARG A 248 -2.85 -13.42 18.89
C ARG A 248 -1.99 -12.33 18.27
N ASN A 249 -0.74 -12.66 17.99
CA ASN A 249 0.16 -11.74 17.29
C ASN A 249 0.04 -11.96 15.79
N GLN A 250 -0.40 -10.91 15.08
CA GLN A 250 -0.42 -10.85 13.61
C GLN A 250 0.10 -9.48 13.16
N TYR A 251 0.51 -9.37 11.91
CA TYR A 251 0.84 -8.05 11.35
C TYR A 251 -0.44 -7.23 11.16
N GLY A 252 -0.39 -5.92 11.40
CA GLY A 252 -1.52 -5.03 11.13
C GLY A 252 -1.35 -4.33 9.79
N ILE A 253 -2.41 -4.27 8.99
CA ILE A 253 -2.48 -3.34 7.85
C ILE A 253 -3.06 -2.01 8.35
N ILE A 254 -2.28 -0.95 8.19
CA ILE A 254 -2.62 0.41 8.53
C ILE A 254 -3.04 1.12 7.25
N GLU A 255 -4.12 1.88 7.31
CA GLU A 255 -4.62 2.72 6.23
C GLU A 255 -4.53 4.20 6.62
N PHE A 256 -4.19 5.04 5.65
CA PHE A 256 -4.06 6.50 5.75
C PHE A 256 -4.88 7.16 4.63
N ASP A 257 -5.70 8.14 5.01
CA ASP A 257 -6.52 8.99 4.14
C ASP A 257 -5.90 10.37 3.88
#